data_AF-A0A094YWD0-F1
#
_entry.id   AF-A0A094YWD0-F1
#
_cell.length_a   1.000
_cell.length_b   1.000
_cell.length_c   1.000
_cell.angle_alpha   90.00
_cell.angle_beta   90.00
_cell.angle_gamma   90.00
#
_symmetry.space_group_name_H-M   'P 1'
#
loop_
_entity.id
_entity.type
_entity.pdbx_description
1 polymer ?
#
loop_
_entity_poly.entity_id
_entity_poly.type
_entity_poly.pdbx_seq_one_letter_code
_entity_poly.pdbx_strand_id
1 'polypeptide(L)'
;MITAEWSIVILFILLLLLSFYYYSKVIRRLDNTEEKNTILSQSYKYSYFTIVFSLLFIIVYQLTFYNYKISYVFILTVTAFVVLLVKQWTVIIMGNKVKAKCEQQSA
;
A
#
# COMPACT_ATOMS: atom_id res chain seq x y z
N MET A 1 -26.32 12.50 1.07
CA MET A 1 -26.34 11.28 1.91
C MET A 1 -25.08 10.49 1.60
N ILE A 2 -24.19 10.28 2.58
CA ILE A 2 -22.96 9.50 2.37
C ILE A 2 -23.35 8.02 2.38
N THR A 3 -23.06 7.29 1.30
CA THR A 3 -23.25 5.83 1.26
C THR A 3 -22.06 5.14 1.91
N ALA A 4 -22.24 3.89 2.33
CA ALA A 4 -21.16 3.09 2.94
C ALA A 4 -19.93 2.93 2.02
N GLU A 5 -20.12 2.93 0.70
CA GLU A 5 -19.01 2.91 -0.26
C GLU A 5 -18.14 4.18 -0.15
N TRP A 6 -18.76 5.35 -0.03
CA TRP A 6 -18.03 6.62 0.09
C TRP A 6 -17.32 6.78 1.43
N SER A 7 -17.85 6.23 2.53
CA SER A 7 -17.15 6.25 3.81
C SER A 7 -15.89 5.38 3.80
N ILE A 8 -15.93 4.23 3.10
CA ILE A 8 -14.74 3.38 2.88
C ILE A 8 -13.70 4.13 2.04
N VAL A 9 -14.11 4.77 0.94
CA VAL A 9 -13.21 5.57 0.09
C VAL A 9 -12.53 6.68 0.91
N ILE A 10 -13.27 7.42 1.73
CA ILE A 10 -12.72 8.47 2.60
C ILE A 10 -11.71 7.89 3.59
N LEU A 11 -12.02 6.75 4.21
CA LEU A 11 -11.09 6.07 5.13
C LEU A 11 -9.78 5.70 4.42
N PHE A 12 -9.83 5.13 3.22
CA PHE A 12 -8.64 4.81 2.45
C PHE A 12 -7.82 6.05 2.08
N ILE A 13 -8.46 7.16 1.74
CA ILE A 13 -7.77 8.43 1.47
C ILE A 13 -7.02 8.90 2.72
N LEU A 14 -7.66 8.87 3.90
CA LEU A 14 -7.00 9.25 5.16
C LEU A 14 -5.80 8.34 5.47
N LEU A 15 -5.96 7.02 5.28
CA LEU A 15 -4.86 6.06 5.45
C LEU A 15 -3.71 6.32 4.48
N LEU A 16 -4.00 6.65 3.22
CA LEU A 16 -2.99 6.98 2.21
C LEU A 16 -2.22 8.25 2.56
N LEU A 17 -2.91 9.29 3.05
CA LEU A 17 -2.26 10.53 3.49
C LEU A 17 -1.31 10.26 4.68
N LEU A 18 -1.77 9.50 5.66
CA LEU A 18 -0.97 9.11 6.83
C LEU A 18 0.25 8.29 6.40
N SER A 19 0.03 7.26 5.59
CA SER A 19 1.08 6.39 5.08
C SER A 19 2.09 7.15 4.21
N PHE A 20 1.63 8.10 3.38
CA PHE A 20 2.51 8.97 2.59
C PHE A 20 3.40 9.87 3.45
N TYR A 21 2.88 10.40 4.55
CA TYR A 21 3.65 11.17 5.51
C TYR A 21 4.81 10.35 6.11
N TYR A 22 4.53 9.13 6.59
CA TYR A 22 5.57 8.25 7.13
C TYR A 22 6.56 7.78 6.06
N TYR A 23 6.07 7.41 4.88
CA TYR A 23 6.89 7.06 3.71
C TYR A 23 7.94 8.15 3.42
N SER A 24 7.47 9.40 3.32
CA SER A 24 8.35 10.54 3.01
C SER A 24 9.39 10.76 4.09
N LYS A 25 9.00 10.59 5.37
CA LYS A 25 9.90 10.70 6.51
C LYS A 25 10.98 9.62 6.51
N VAL A 26 10.65 8.40 6.14
CA VAL A 26 11.60 7.27 6.06
C VAL A 26 12.58 7.47 4.90
N ILE A 27 12.06 7.80 3.70
CA ILE A 27 12.91 8.01 2.51
C ILE A 27 13.89 9.16 2.68
N ARG A 28 13.50 10.25 3.38
CA ARG A 28 14.40 11.39 3.65
C ARG A 28 15.52 11.08 4.65
N ARG A 29 15.39 10.01 5.44
CA ARG A 29 16.39 9.59 6.44
C ARG A 29 17.38 8.56 5.91
N LEU A 30 17.13 8.02 4.72
CA LEU A 30 18.03 7.07 4.06
C LEU A 30 19.03 7.87 3.22
N ASP A 31 20.24 8.07 3.76
CA ASP A 31 21.31 8.81 3.07
C ASP A 31 21.97 7.96 1.97
N ASN A 32 21.97 6.63 2.10
CA ASN A 32 22.51 5.72 1.10
C ASN A 32 21.53 5.54 -0.09
N THR A 33 21.97 5.99 -1.27
CA THR A 33 21.18 5.93 -2.51
C THR A 33 20.94 4.49 -2.99
N GLU A 34 21.89 3.58 -2.75
CA GLU A 34 21.79 2.18 -3.19
C GLU A 34 20.75 1.40 -2.36
N GLU A 35 20.73 1.61 -1.04
CA GLU A 35 19.72 1.03 -0.14
C GLU A 35 18.33 1.57 -0.45
N LYS A 36 18.22 2.88 -0.69
CA LYS A 36 16.96 3.51 -1.10
C LYS A 36 16.40 2.90 -2.38
N ASN A 37 17.24 2.67 -3.39
CA ASN A 37 16.82 2.01 -4.64
C ASN A 37 16.40 0.56 -4.42
N THR A 38 17.09 -0.17 -3.55
CA THR A 38 16.73 -1.55 -3.20
C THR A 38 15.37 -1.61 -2.51
N ILE A 39 15.13 -0.74 -1.53
CA ILE A 39 13.84 -0.65 -0.82
C ILE A 39 12.71 -0.27 -1.77
N LEU A 40 12.94 0.71 -2.65
CA LEU A 40 11.95 1.10 -3.67
C LEU A 40 11.65 -0.06 -4.61
N SER A 41 12.67 -0.74 -5.14
CA SER A 41 12.50 -1.90 -6.03
C SER A 41 11.69 -3.03 -5.37
N GLN A 42 11.99 -3.34 -4.11
CA GLN A 42 11.20 -4.31 -3.35
C GLN A 42 9.75 -3.85 -3.15
N SER A 43 9.52 -2.57 -2.83
CA SER A 43 8.16 -2.04 -2.72
C SER A 43 7.34 -2.24 -3.99
N TYR A 44 7.94 -2.05 -5.16
CA TYR A 44 7.27 -2.32 -6.44
C TYR A 44 6.95 -3.80 -6.64
N LYS A 45 7.86 -4.71 -6.27
CA LYS A 45 7.60 -6.16 -6.34
C LYS A 45 6.42 -6.57 -5.46
N TYR A 46 6.37 -6.11 -4.21
CA TYR A 46 5.25 -6.42 -3.32
C TYR A 46 3.94 -5.82 -3.80
N SER A 47 3.95 -4.58 -4.31
CA SER A 47 2.76 -3.99 -4.94
C SER A 47 2.27 -4.78 -6.15
N TYR A 48 3.17 -5.35 -6.95
CA TYR A 48 2.79 -6.20 -8.09
C TYR A 48 2.05 -7.46 -7.62
N PHE A 49 2.55 -8.14 -6.58
CA PHE A 49 1.83 -9.26 -5.98
C PHE A 49 0.45 -8.82 -5.48
N THR A 50 0.36 -7.67 -4.81
CA THR A 50 -0.94 -7.14 -4.36
C THR A 50 -1.89 -6.89 -5.51
N ILE A 51 -1.44 -6.32 -6.63
CA ILE A 51 -2.27 -6.12 -7.82
C ILE A 51 -2.83 -7.48 -8.31
N VAL A 52 -1.97 -8.49 -8.45
CA VAL A 52 -2.38 -9.82 -8.93
C VAL A 52 -3.40 -10.46 -7.99
N PHE A 53 -3.14 -10.45 -6.68
CA PHE A 53 -4.07 -11.00 -5.68
C PHE A 53 -5.38 -10.22 -5.61
N SER A 54 -5.36 -8.89 -5.72
CA SER A 54 -6.58 -8.09 -5.76
C SER A 54 -7.40 -8.38 -7.01
N LEU A 55 -6.79 -8.49 -8.18
CA LEU A 55 -7.51 -8.85 -9.41
C LEU A 55 -8.13 -10.25 -9.32
N LEU A 56 -7.38 -11.24 -8.79
CA LEU A 56 -7.93 -12.59 -8.53
C LEU A 56 -9.12 -12.52 -7.56
N PHE A 57 -9.02 -11.74 -6.48
CA PHE A 57 -10.10 -11.56 -5.52
C PHE A 57 -11.34 -10.94 -6.16
N ILE A 58 -11.19 -9.93 -7.04
CA ILE A 58 -12.31 -9.33 -7.77
C ILE A 58 -13.01 -10.36 -8.64
N ILE A 59 -12.25 -11.17 -9.39
CA ILE A 59 -12.80 -12.21 -10.27
C ILE A 59 -13.58 -13.23 -9.43
N VAL A 60 -13.00 -13.74 -8.35
CA VAL A 60 -13.66 -14.70 -7.44
C VAL A 60 -14.90 -14.07 -6.81
N TYR A 61 -14.83 -12.81 -6.37
CA TYR A 61 -15.95 -12.10 -5.78
C TYR A 61 -17.11 -11.96 -6.77
N GLN A 62 -16.85 -11.55 -8.01
CA GLN A 62 -17.87 -11.44 -9.06
C GLN A 62 -18.49 -12.80 -9.40
N LEU A 63 -17.69 -13.87 -9.47
CA LEU A 63 -18.19 -15.22 -9.72
C LEU A 63 -19.07 -15.75 -8.57
N THR A 64 -18.76 -15.39 -7.32
CA THR A 64 -19.43 -15.93 -6.13
C THR A 64 -20.65 -15.11 -5.70
N PHE A 65 -20.61 -13.79 -5.87
CA PHE A 65 -21.63 -12.84 -5.37
C PHE A 65 -22.32 -12.09 -6.51
N TYR A 66 -22.71 -12.80 -7.58
CA TYR A 66 -23.36 -12.28 -8.79
C TYR A 66 -24.60 -11.38 -8.54
N ASN A 67 -25.17 -11.42 -7.32
CA ASN A 67 -26.35 -10.67 -6.91
C ASN A 67 -26.08 -9.34 -6.16
N TYR A 68 -24.84 -9.05 -5.75
CA TYR A 68 -24.53 -7.79 -5.06
C TYR A 68 -24.19 -6.68 -6.07
N LYS A 69 -25.01 -5.63 -6.10
CA LYS A 69 -24.84 -4.43 -6.94
C LYS A 69 -23.72 -3.50 -6.45
N ILE A 70 -22.55 -4.04 -6.09
CA ILE A 70 -21.39 -3.20 -5.80
C ILE A 70 -20.88 -2.61 -7.11
N SER A 71 -20.62 -1.30 -7.13
CA SER A 71 -20.12 -0.64 -8.33
C SER A 71 -18.73 -1.16 -8.71
N TYR A 72 -18.55 -1.54 -9.98
CA TYR A 72 -17.23 -1.92 -10.51
C TYR A 72 -16.18 -0.81 -10.30
N VAL A 73 -16.60 0.46 -10.42
CA VAL A 73 -15.73 1.63 -10.17
C VAL A 73 -15.27 1.67 -8.71
N PHE A 74 -16.15 1.34 -7.76
CA PHE A 74 -15.79 1.29 -6.34
C PHE A 74 -14.71 0.22 -6.10
N ILE A 75 -14.89 -0.97 -6.65
CA ILE A 75 -13.95 -2.08 -6.52
C ILE A 75 -12.56 -1.73 -7.10
N LEU A 76 -12.53 -1.13 -8.29
CA LEU A 76 -11.28 -0.65 -8.90
C LEU A 76 -10.59 0.40 -8.03
N THR A 77 -11.36 1.35 -7.49
CA THR A 77 -10.84 2.44 -6.65
C THR A 77 -10.22 1.90 -5.36
N VAL A 78 -10.93 1.01 -4.65
CA VAL A 78 -10.42 0.38 -3.42
C VAL A 78 -9.17 -0.46 -3.72
N THR A 79 -9.16 -1.18 -4.83
CA THR A 79 -7.99 -1.97 -5.25
C THR A 79 -6.77 -1.09 -5.50
N ALA A 80 -6.93 0.03 -6.22
CA ALA A 80 -5.85 0.99 -6.42
C ALA A 80 -5.32 1.54 -5.08
N PHE A 81 -6.21 1.86 -4.14
CA PHE A 81 -5.81 2.34 -2.81
C PHE A 81 -5.06 1.30 -1.99
N VAL A 82 -5.50 0.03 -2.00
CA VAL A 82 -4.80 -1.07 -1.35
C VAL A 82 -3.39 -1.24 -1.92
N VAL A 83 -3.24 -1.21 -3.23
CA VAL A 83 -1.94 -1.34 -3.91
C VAL A 83 -0.99 -0.20 -3.50
N LEU A 84 -1.49 1.04 -3.48
CA LEU A 84 -0.71 2.21 -3.05
C LEU A 84 -0.32 2.12 -1.57
N LEU A 85 -1.23 1.67 -0.70
CA LEU A 85 -0.94 1.45 0.71
C LEU A 85 0.15 0.41 0.91
N VAL A 86 0.06 -0.75 0.24
CA VAL A 86 1.09 -1.80 0.35
C VAL A 86 2.45 -1.29 -0.14
N LYS A 87 2.48 -0.50 -1.22
CA LYS A 87 3.71 0.13 -1.70
C LYS A 87 4.37 0.96 -0.61
N GLN A 88 3.61 1.89 -0.03
CA GLN A 88 4.11 2.83 0.96
C GLN A 88 4.50 2.13 2.26
N TRP A 89 3.68 1.19 2.75
CA TRP A 89 3.96 0.40 3.95
C TRP A 89 5.20 -0.47 3.82
N THR A 90 5.43 -1.07 2.66
CA THR A 90 6.63 -1.87 2.41
C THR A 90 7.89 -1.01 2.58
N VAL A 91 7.89 0.21 2.05
CA VAL A 91 9.01 1.14 2.24
C VAL A 91 9.17 1.54 3.70
N ILE A 92 8.07 1.82 4.42
CA ILE A 92 8.13 2.17 5.85
C ILE A 92 8.76 1.03 6.66
N ILE A 93 8.30 -0.20 6.46
CA ILE A 93 8.80 -1.38 7.19
C ILE A 93 10.27 -1.64 6.86
N MET A 94 10.63 -1.63 5.57
CA MET A 94 12.00 -1.91 5.16
C MET A 94 12.97 -0.81 5.58
N GLY A 95 12.60 0.46 5.44
CA GLY A 95 13.45 1.56 5.88
C GLY A 95 13.65 1.59 7.40
N ASN A 96 12.62 1.26 8.19
CA ASN A 96 12.78 1.13 9.65
C ASN A 96 13.66 -0.07 10.04
N LYS A 97 13.59 -1.19 9.32
CA LYS A 97 14.50 -2.34 9.53
C LYS A 97 15.96 -1.98 9.26
N VAL A 98 16.23 -1.17 8.24
CA VAL A 98 17.59 -0.68 7.95
C VAL A 98 18.10 0.20 9.08
N LYS A 99 17.30 1.18 9.54
CA LYS A 99 17.67 2.04 10.68
C LYS A 99 18.02 1.25 11.95
N ALA A 100 17.20 0.24 12.28
CA ALA A 100 17.45 -0.61 13.45
C ALA A 100 18.79 -1.37 13.34
N LYS A 101 19.18 -1.82 12.14
CA LYS A 101 20.48 -2.48 11.93
C LYS A 101 21.64 -1.51 12.08
N CYS A 102 21.51 -0.28 11.60
CA CYS A 102 22.54 0.75 11.77
C CYS A 102 22.76 1.09 13.25
N GLU A 103 21.67 1.23 14.02
CA GLU A 103 21.75 1.51 15.47
C GLU A 103 22.40 0.35 16.25
N GLN A 104 22.17 -0.90 15.83
CA GLN A 104 22.82 -2.09 16.40
C GLN A 104 24.30 -2.23 16.05
N GLN A 105 24.75 -1.70 14.91
CA GLN A 105 26.17 -1.74 14.53
C GLN A 105 27.01 -0.65 15.21
N SER A 106 26.35 0.38 15.76
CA SER A 106 26.99 1.50 16.46
C SER A 106 27.08 1.33 17.98
N ALA A 107 26.56 0.24 18.55
CA ALA A 107 26.55 -0.07 19.98
C ALA A 107 27.48 -1.26 20.28
#